data_AF-A0A5K0WAP1-F1
#
_entry.id   AF-A0A5K0WAP1-F1
#
_cell.length_a   1.000
_cell.length_b   1.000
_cell.length_c   1.000
_cell.angle_alpha   90.00
_cell.angle_beta   90.00
_cell.angle_gamma   90.00
#
_symmetry.space_group_name_H-M   'P 1'
#
loop_
_entity.id
_entity.type
_entity.pdbx_description
1 polymer ?
#
loop_
_entity_poly.entity_id
_entity_poly.type
_entity_poly.pdbx_seq_one_letter_code
_entity_poly.pdbx_strand_id
1 'polypeptide(L)' 'MEYRAEKKAKKKAYVRLKQLARLQGKKPPPNPYPSAVKEIQAEEMKYVRDRFTNPKILDIVKKMKEEKAANMAERRQGGW' A
#
# COMPACT_ATOMS: atom_id res chain seq x y z
N MET A 1 -13.66 2.82 29.00
CA MET A 1 -13.64 2.64 27.52
C MET A 1 -13.41 1.16 27.18
N GLU A 2 -14.39 0.31 27.42
CA GLU A 2 -14.34 -1.16 27.32
C GLU A 2 -13.82 -1.67 25.96
N TYR A 3 -14.21 -1.00 24.88
CA TYR A 3 -13.75 -1.29 23.52
C TYR A 3 -12.22 -1.33 23.37
N ARG A 4 -11.49 -0.43 24.02
CA ARG A 4 -10.02 -0.38 23.92
C ARG A 4 -9.38 -1.61 24.57
N ALA A 5 -9.94 -2.07 25.69
CA ALA A 5 -9.48 -3.26 26.40
C ALA A 5 -9.74 -4.53 25.57
N GLU A 6 -10.95 -4.67 25.04
CA GLU A 6 -11.32 -5.80 24.17
C GLU A 6 -10.46 -5.87 22.91
N LYS A 7 -10.27 -4.75 22.21
CA LYS A 7 -9.42 -4.67 21.02
C LYS A 7 -7.99 -5.10 21.31
N LYS A 8 -7.45 -4.70 22.47
CA LYS A 8 -6.10 -5.08 22.92
C LYS A 8 -6.02 -6.58 23.21
N ALA A 9 -7.01 -7.15 23.88
CA ALA A 9 -7.08 -8.59 24.17
C ALA A 9 -7.14 -9.42 22.88
N LYS A 10 -8.04 -9.08 21.96
CA LYS A 10 -8.19 -9.75 20.65
C LYS A 10 -6.93 -9.67 19.79
N LYS A 11 -6.22 -8.54 19.79
CA LYS A 11 -4.91 -8.42 19.12
C LYS A 11 -3.87 -9.37 19.69
N LYS A 12 -3.78 -9.52 21.02
CA LYS A 12 -2.86 -10.47 21.66
C LYS A 12 -3.19 -11.92 21.29
N ALA A 13 -4.48 -12.28 21.32
CA ALA A 13 -4.95 -13.60 20.91
C ALA A 13 -4.58 -13.89 19.44
N TYR A 14 -4.82 -12.93 18.54
CA TYR A 14 -4.44 -13.04 17.12
C TYR A 14 -2.93 -13.30 16.94
N VAL A 15 -2.06 -12.57 17.65
CA VAL A 15 -0.61 -12.78 17.58
C VAL A 15 -0.24 -14.20 18.00
N ARG A 16 -0.85 -14.71 19.08
CA ARG A 16 -0.59 -16.07 19.56
C ARG A 16 -1.04 -17.13 18.56
N LEU A 17 -2.24 -16.98 17.99
CA LEU A 17 -2.75 -17.89 16.96
C LEU A 17 -1.88 -17.88 15.71
N LYS A 18 -1.41 -16.69 15.29
CA LYS A 18 -0.50 -16.54 14.15
C LYS A 18 0.84 -17.25 14.38
N GLN A 19 1.39 -17.19 15.60
CA GLN A 19 2.61 -17.91 15.96
C GLN A 19 2.40 -19.43 15.89
N LEU A 20 1.32 -19.94 16.48
CA LEU A 20 0.99 -21.37 16.44
C LEU A 20 0.78 -21.87 15.01
N ALA A 21 0.05 -21.12 14.18
CA ALA A 21 -0.17 -21.47 12.78
C ALA A 21 1.16 -21.59 12.01
N ARG A 22 2.09 -20.65 12.22
CA ARG A 22 3.44 -20.71 11.62
C ARG A 22 4.23 -21.94 12.07
N LEU A 23 4.22 -22.25 13.36
CA LEU A 23 4.90 -23.44 13.90
C LEU A 23 4.30 -24.74 13.34
N GLN A 24 2.99 -24.77 13.10
CA GLN A 24 2.29 -25.90 12.49
C GLN A 24 2.40 -25.95 10.97
N GLY A 25 3.04 -24.97 10.31
CA GLY A 25 3.06 -24.86 8.85
C GLY A 25 1.71 -24.53 8.21
N LYS A 26 0.70 -24.14 9.00
CA LYS A 26 -0.64 -23.79 8.54
C LYS A 26 -0.75 -22.31 8.20
N LYS A 27 -1.68 -21.97 7.31
CA LYS A 27 -1.99 -20.58 6.98
C LYS A 27 -2.49 -19.85 8.25
N PRO A 28 -1.92 -18.68 8.60
CA PRO A 28 -2.36 -17.94 9.77
C PRO A 28 -3.80 -17.42 9.58
N PRO A 29 -4.56 -17.27 10.67
CA PRO A 29 -5.92 -16.76 10.60
C PRO A 29 -5.95 -15.31 10.05
N PRO A 30 -7.11 -14.87 9.51
CA PRO A 30 -7.29 -13.48 9.09
C PRO A 30 -7.19 -12.53 10.30
N ASN A 31 -6.71 -11.30 10.05
CA ASN A 31 -6.57 -10.29 11.11
C ASN A 31 -7.96 -9.81 11.56
N PRO A 32 -8.32 -9.91 12.85
CA PRO A 32 -9.64 -9.52 13.35
C PRO A 32 -9.90 -8.01 13.32
N TYR A 33 -8.86 -7.19 13.17
CA TYR A 33 -8.96 -5.73 13.01
C TYR A 33 -8.02 -5.29 11.90
N PRO A 34 -8.40 -5.47 10.61
CA PRO A 34 -7.64 -4.93 9.51
C PRO A 34 -7.59 -3.40 9.64
N SER A 35 -6.44 -2.83 9.29
CA SER A 35 -6.32 -1.38 9.14
C SER A 35 -6.76 -1.04 7.73
N ALA A 36 -7.59 0.00 7.58
CA ALA A 36 -8.03 0.48 6.26
C ALA A 36 -6.85 0.69 5.28
N VAL A 37 -5.72 1.21 5.78
CA VAL A 37 -4.48 1.36 5.00
C VAL A 37 -3.99 0.05 4.39
N LYS A 38 -4.12 -1.08 5.10
CA LYS A 38 -3.68 -2.39 4.60
C LYS A 38 -4.65 -2.98 3.59
N GLU A 39 -5.92 -2.62 3.64
CA GLU A 39 -6.90 -3.03 2.65
C GLU A 39 -6.61 -2.31 1.33
N ILE A 40 -6.43 -0.99 1.38
CA ILE A 40 -6.02 -0.17 0.23
C ILE A 40 -4.70 -0.68 -0.36
N GLN A 41 -3.70 -0.94 0.49
CA GLN A 41 -2.43 -1.52 0.01
C GLN A 41 -2.61 -2.88 -0.66
N ALA A 42 -3.48 -3.75 -0.14
CA ALA A 42 -3.72 -5.06 -0.74
C ALA A 42 -4.36 -4.93 -2.13
N GLU A 43 -5.27 -3.97 -2.30
CA GLU A 43 -5.88 -3.65 -3.59
C GLU A 43 -4.85 -3.08 -4.57
N GLU A 44 -4.03 -2.13 -4.13
CA GLU A 44 -2.98 -1.51 -4.96
C GLU A 44 -1.84 -2.46 -5.32
N MET A 45 -1.51 -3.41 -4.42
CA MET A 45 -0.42 -4.37 -4.61
C MET A 45 -0.56 -5.16 -5.91
N LYS A 46 -1.80 -5.42 -6.35
CA LYS A 46 -2.09 -6.07 -7.63
C LYS A 46 -1.47 -5.34 -8.82
N TYR A 47 -1.40 -4.01 -8.76
CA TYR A 47 -0.94 -3.16 -9.85
C TYR A 47 0.51 -2.68 -9.67
N VAL A 48 1.16 -2.99 -8.54
CA VAL A 48 2.55 -2.57 -8.27
C VAL A 48 3.49 -3.06 -9.37
N ARG A 49 3.39 -4.33 -9.77
CA ARG A 49 4.28 -4.91 -10.79
C ARG A 49 4.12 -4.19 -12.12
N ASP A 50 2.88 -4.05 -12.58
CA ASP A 50 2.54 -3.47 -13.88
C ASP A 50 2.99 -2.02 -14.00
N ARG A 51 3.00 -1.24 -12.91
CA ARG A 51 3.51 0.14 -12.93
C ARG A 51 4.95 0.26 -13.42
N PHE A 52 5.77 -0.78 -13.19
CA PHE A 52 7.18 -0.77 -13.57
C PHE A 52 7.47 -1.60 -14.82
N THR A 53 6.58 -2.51 -15.23
CA THR A 53 6.83 -3.40 -16.37
C THR A 53 5.93 -3.17 -17.58
N ASN A 54 4.78 -2.52 -17.41
CA ASN A 54 3.85 -2.30 -18.51
C ASN A 54 4.34 -1.15 -19.40
N PRO A 55 4.68 -1.39 -20.68
CA PRO A 55 5.23 -0.36 -21.56
C PRO A 55 4.28 0.82 -21.75
N LYS A 56 2.96 0.59 -21.78
CA LYS A 56 1.96 1.67 -21.90
C LYS A 56 1.98 2.61 -20.69
N ILE A 57 2.18 2.06 -19.49
CA ILE A 57 2.27 2.86 -18.26
C ILE A 57 3.58 3.66 -18.25
N LEU A 58 4.68 3.06 -18.68
CA LEU A 58 5.97 3.74 -18.79
C LEU A 58 5.90 4.90 -19.79
N ASP A 59 5.23 4.72 -20.92
CA ASP A 59 5.03 5.78 -21.92
C ASP A 59 4.22 6.95 -21.36
N ILE A 60 3.17 6.67 -20.60
CA ILE A 60 2.38 7.71 -19.91
C ILE A 60 3.26 8.45 -18.90
N VAL A 61 4.03 7.74 -18.07
CA VAL A 61 4.94 8.35 -17.10
C VAL A 61 6.01 9.22 -17.78
N LYS A 62 6.51 8.79 -18.95
CA LYS A 62 7.47 9.56 -19.73
C LYS A 62 6.86 10.88 -20.21
N LYS A 63 5.66 10.84 -20.80
CA LYS A 63 4.94 12.05 -21.22
C LYS A 63 4.67 13.01 -20.06
N MET A 64 4.24 12.49 -18.89
CA MET A 64 4.04 13.31 -17.70
C MET A 64 5.33 14.00 -17.21
N LYS A 65 6.48 13.34 -17.34
CA LYS A 65 7.79 13.94 -16.99
C LYS A 65 8.17 15.04 -17.98
N GLU A 66 7.94 14.83 -19.27
CA GLU A 66 8.18 15.82 -20.33
C GLU A 66 7.30 17.06 -20.13
N GLU A 67 6.00 16.88 -19.90
CA GLU A 67 5.05 17.96 -19.58
C GLU A 67 5.46 18.73 -18.32
N LYS A 68 5.86 18.02 -17.25
CA LYS A 68 6.33 18.67 -16.02
C LYS A 68 7.61 19.47 -16.25
N ALA A 69 8.54 18.95 -17.06
CA ALA A 69 9.77 19.65 -17.40
C ALA A 69 9.48 20.91 -18.24
N ALA A 70 8.58 20.81 -19.22
CA ALA A 70 8.15 21.94 -20.04
C ALA A 70 7.48 23.03 -19.19
N ASN A 71 6.54 22.67 -18.31
CA ASN A 71 5.90 23.61 -17.38
C ASN A 71 6.92 24.29 -16.44
N MET A 72 7.93 23.56 -15.97
CA MET A 72 8.98 24.13 -15.13
C MET A 72 9.93 25.06 -15.91
N ALA A 73 10.19 24.77 -17.19
CA ALA A 73 10.97 25.62 -18.07
C ALA A 73 10.20 26.91 -18.42
N GLU A 74 8.91 26.80 -18.73
CA GLU A 74 8.02 27.94 -18.97
C GLU A 74 7.93 28.85 -17.74
N ARG A 75 7.74 28.28 -16.54
CA ARG A 75 7.79 29.05 -15.28
C ARG A 75 9.13 29.73 -15.01
N ARG A 76 10.24 29.18 -15.51
CA ARG A 76 11.57 29.79 -15.42
C ARG A 76 11.81 30.86 -16.48
N GLN A 77 11.19 30.75 -17.65
CA GLN A 77 11.29 31.73 -18.74
C GLN A 77 10.32 32.90 -18.57
N GLY A 78 9.17 32.69 -17.92
CA GLY A 78 8.19 33.71 -17.55
C GLY A 78 8.57 34.51 -16.30
N GLY A 79 9.84 34.51 -15.89
CA GLY A 79 10.35 35.35 -14.81
C GLY A 79 10.55 36.80 -15.29
N TRP A 80 9.46 37.55 -15.28
CA TRP A 80 9.41 39.00 -15.08
C TRP A 80 8.42 39.30 -13.96
#